data_AF-A0A125RBL8-F1
#
_entry.id   AF-A0A125RBL8-F1
#
_cell.length_a   1.000
_cell.length_b   1.000
_cell.length_c   1.000
_cell.angle_alpha   90.00
_cell.angle_beta   90.00
_cell.angle_gamma   90.00
#
_symmetry.space_group_name_H-M   'P 1'
#
loop_
_entity.id
_entity.type
_entity.pdbx_description
1 polymer ?
#
loop_
_entity_poly.entity_id
_entity_poly.type
_entity_poly.pdbx_seq_one_letter_code
_entity_poly.pdbx_strand_id
1 'polypeptide(L)'
;MIKMISDEETLKIALNLEHADNIDIKNTIEKAATAGYLGEKHFYCTAIEEGGLTHTVPEILGDRYKSIPLDNLYYDIISKSLDFDGIYISLAYCTPHLKIRDEDCDEIIEYDEYDLDEDEYECLLEYVLITADSIKKFKIYAEEGISGHDRTEDIGLLVNIIDNEYKAYFGLRTTDLCMSSFKVMPFNINYPKEHPLSFKNPINKLLIEMINETIVFKK
;
A
#
# COMPACT_ATOMS: atom_id res chain seq x y z
N MET A 1 -26.02 2.10 -2.46
CA MET A 1 -24.99 2.90 -1.76
C MET A 1 -24.03 1.95 -1.08
N ILE A 2 -22.83 1.84 -1.64
CA ILE A 2 -21.72 1.11 -1.02
C ILE A 2 -21.28 1.89 0.21
N LYS A 3 -21.06 1.19 1.32
CA LYS A 3 -20.67 1.82 2.58
C LYS A 3 -19.15 2.02 2.59
N MET A 4 -18.67 2.95 1.77
CA MET A 4 -17.29 3.39 1.82
C MET A 4 -17.03 4.15 3.13
N ILE A 5 -15.85 3.95 3.73
CA ILE A 5 -15.46 4.70 4.93
C ILE A 5 -15.42 6.20 4.66
N SER A 6 -15.75 6.99 5.68
CA SER A 6 -15.74 8.45 5.59
C SER A 6 -14.31 9.02 5.54
N ASP A 7 -14.17 10.28 5.10
CA ASP A 7 -12.91 11.03 5.18
C ASP A 7 -12.35 11.04 6.61
N GLU A 8 -13.23 11.20 7.60
CA GLU A 8 -12.88 11.25 9.03
C GLU A 8 -12.36 9.90 9.53
N GLU A 9 -13.00 8.79 9.14
CA GLU A 9 -12.54 7.44 9.48
C GLU A 9 -11.20 7.12 8.81
N THR A 10 -11.02 7.52 7.56
CA THR A 10 -9.76 7.36 6.81
C THR A 10 -8.62 8.09 7.51
N LEU A 11 -8.85 9.36 7.91
CA LEU A 11 -7.87 10.14 8.65
C LEU A 11 -7.58 9.52 10.02
N LYS A 12 -8.60 9.04 10.73
CA LYS A 12 -8.43 8.40 12.03
C LYS A 12 -7.56 7.15 11.93
N ILE A 13 -7.78 6.31 10.91
CA ILE A 13 -6.92 5.15 10.63
C ILE A 13 -5.48 5.62 10.38
N ALA A 14 -5.28 6.60 9.50
CA ALA A 14 -3.95 7.10 9.17
C ALA A 14 -3.20 7.63 10.41
N LEU A 15 -3.86 8.43 11.24
CA LEU A 15 -3.27 8.96 12.48
C LEU A 15 -2.97 7.86 13.51
N ASN A 16 -3.81 6.84 13.61
CA ASN A 16 -3.53 5.70 14.49
C ASN A 16 -2.27 4.94 14.07
N LEU A 17 -1.99 4.90 12.76
CA LEU A 17 -0.81 4.25 12.21
C LEU A 17 0.46 5.07 12.36
N GLU A 18 0.38 6.38 12.64
CA GLU A 18 1.59 7.22 12.85
C GLU A 18 2.45 6.77 14.03
N HIS A 19 1.82 6.11 15.01
CA HIS A 19 2.50 5.53 16.18
C HIS A 19 2.97 4.11 15.91
N ALA A 20 4.09 3.97 15.20
CA ALA A 20 4.66 2.66 14.85
C ALA A 20 5.00 1.77 16.06
N ASP A 21 5.18 2.34 17.25
CA ASP A 21 5.35 1.56 18.46
C ASP A 21 4.18 0.63 18.77
N ASN A 22 2.98 0.94 18.27
CA ASN A 22 1.80 0.08 18.39
C ASN A 22 1.77 -1.05 17.34
N ILE A 23 2.64 -1.02 16.35
CA ILE A 23 2.69 -1.99 15.24
C ILE A 23 3.69 -3.10 15.55
N ASP A 24 3.25 -4.35 15.44
CA ASP A 24 4.13 -5.51 15.40
C ASP A 24 4.72 -5.65 14.00
N ILE A 25 5.86 -4.99 13.79
CA ILE A 25 6.56 -4.92 12.49
C ILE A 25 6.85 -6.32 11.95
N LYS A 26 7.32 -7.22 12.82
CA LYS A 26 7.69 -8.58 12.43
C LYS A 26 6.48 -9.34 11.88
N ASN A 27 5.39 -9.41 12.66
CA ASN A 27 4.19 -10.13 12.24
C ASN A 27 3.48 -9.46 11.06
N THR A 28 3.57 -8.13 10.95
CA THR A 28 3.07 -7.39 9.77
C THR A 28 3.83 -7.77 8.50
N ILE A 29 5.17 -7.87 8.56
CA ILE A 29 6.01 -8.35 7.44
C ILE A 29 5.67 -9.80 7.08
N GLU A 30 5.51 -10.69 8.06
CA GLU A 30 5.15 -12.10 7.82
C GLU A 30 3.80 -12.21 7.10
N LYS A 31 2.82 -11.42 7.53
CA LYS A 31 1.50 -11.38 6.92
C LYS A 31 1.56 -10.80 5.50
N ALA A 32 2.26 -9.69 5.29
CA ALA A 32 2.43 -9.09 3.97
C ALA A 32 3.11 -10.05 2.96
N ALA A 33 4.11 -10.81 3.41
CA ALA A 33 4.81 -11.78 2.57
C ALA A 33 3.89 -12.89 2.03
N THR A 34 2.78 -13.20 2.71
CA THR A 34 1.82 -14.22 2.24
C THR A 34 0.91 -13.76 1.11
N ALA A 35 0.76 -12.44 0.89
CA ALA A 35 -0.10 -11.86 -0.14
C ALA A 35 0.35 -12.20 -1.57
N GLY A 36 1.64 -12.48 -1.78
CA GLY A 36 2.21 -12.86 -3.07
C GLY A 36 2.00 -11.82 -4.17
N TYR A 37 2.93 -10.88 -4.31
CA TYR A 37 2.96 -9.91 -5.41
C TYR A 37 3.05 -10.62 -6.78
N LEU A 38 1.98 -10.72 -7.58
CA LEU A 38 2.04 -11.30 -8.94
C LEU A 38 2.75 -12.69 -9.04
N GLY A 39 2.80 -13.46 -7.95
CA GLY A 39 3.57 -14.72 -7.86
C GLY A 39 5.02 -14.59 -7.37
N GLU A 40 5.53 -13.39 -7.11
CA GLU A 40 6.87 -13.08 -6.63
C GLU A 40 6.88 -12.87 -5.10
N LYS A 41 7.22 -13.93 -4.36
CA LYS A 41 7.20 -13.96 -2.88
C LYS A 41 8.37 -13.21 -2.22
N HIS A 42 8.91 -12.18 -2.86
CA HIS A 42 10.26 -11.67 -2.57
C HIS A 42 10.26 -10.15 -2.28
N PHE A 43 9.20 -9.45 -2.67
CA PHE A 43 9.11 -7.99 -2.61
C PHE A 43 8.08 -7.53 -1.59
N TYR A 44 8.37 -7.69 -0.30
CA TYR A 44 7.44 -7.29 0.79
C TYR A 44 8.06 -6.35 1.82
N CYS A 45 9.39 -6.30 1.95
CA CYS A 45 10.06 -5.30 2.76
C CYS A 45 11.35 -4.78 2.09
N THR A 46 11.51 -3.46 2.14
CA THR A 46 12.65 -2.72 1.60
C THR A 46 13.35 -2.01 2.74
N ALA A 47 14.64 -2.25 2.89
CA ALA A 47 15.52 -1.53 3.80
C ALA A 47 15.89 -0.17 3.19
N ILE A 48 15.91 0.86 4.04
CA ILE A 48 16.36 2.20 3.69
C ILE A 48 17.73 2.39 4.36
N GLU A 49 18.77 2.40 3.53
CA GLU A 49 20.15 2.64 3.96
C GLU A 49 20.43 4.14 4.07
N GLU A 50 21.50 4.46 4.81
CA GLU A 50 21.96 5.84 5.02
C GLU A 50 22.10 6.61 3.70
N GLY A 51 21.44 7.76 3.63
CA GLY A 51 21.41 8.60 2.43
C GLY A 51 20.25 8.29 1.49
N GLY A 52 19.25 7.54 1.95
CA GLY A 52 18.00 7.28 1.23
C GLY A 52 18.10 6.23 0.12
N LEU A 53 19.18 5.44 0.09
CA LEU A 53 19.31 4.30 -0.82
C LEU A 53 18.36 3.19 -0.36
N THR A 54 17.65 2.55 -1.29
CA THR A 54 16.70 1.50 -0.96
C THR A 54 17.03 0.19 -1.63
N HIS A 55 17.05 -0.86 -0.83
CA HIS A 55 17.28 -2.22 -1.29
C HIS A 55 16.28 -3.16 -0.63
N THR A 56 15.77 -4.09 -1.43
CA THR A 56 14.96 -5.19 -0.87
C THR A 56 15.87 -6.07 -0.03
N VAL A 57 15.36 -6.67 1.05
CA VAL A 57 16.20 -7.55 1.88
C VAL A 57 16.82 -8.72 1.07
N PRO A 58 16.12 -9.36 0.11
CA PRO A 58 16.74 -10.34 -0.78
C PRO A 58 17.92 -9.80 -1.59
N GLU A 59 17.87 -8.54 -2.01
CA GLU A 59 18.95 -7.90 -2.75
C GLU A 59 20.20 -7.69 -1.88
N ILE A 60 20.02 -7.26 -0.62
CA ILE A 60 21.12 -7.12 0.36
C ILE A 60 21.81 -8.46 0.59
N LEU A 61 21.05 -9.55 0.58
CA LEU A 61 21.55 -10.92 0.74
C LEU A 61 22.13 -11.52 -0.55
N GLY A 62 22.16 -10.76 -1.66
CA GLY A 62 22.74 -11.20 -2.94
C GLY A 62 21.83 -12.06 -3.81
N ASP A 63 20.55 -12.19 -3.47
CA ASP A 63 19.57 -13.09 -4.08
C ASP A 63 18.30 -12.30 -4.48
N ARG A 64 18.48 -11.19 -5.23
CA ARG A 64 17.42 -10.22 -5.63
C ARG A 64 16.10 -10.84 -6.13
N TYR A 65 16.15 -11.97 -6.83
CA TYR A 65 14.98 -12.60 -7.47
C TYR A 65 14.50 -13.86 -6.76
N LYS A 66 14.88 -14.09 -5.49
CA LYS A 66 14.47 -15.29 -4.73
C LYS A 66 13.79 -14.94 -3.41
N SER A 67 13.00 -15.91 -2.93
CA SER A 67 12.36 -15.80 -1.63
C SER A 67 13.41 -16.11 -0.61
N ILE A 68 13.64 -15.17 0.28
CA ILE A 68 14.46 -15.40 1.45
C ILE A 68 13.52 -15.83 2.58
N PRO A 69 13.88 -16.88 3.34
CA PRO A 69 13.21 -17.23 4.58
C PRO A 69 13.16 -16.04 5.55
N LEU A 70 12.03 -15.87 6.24
CA LEU A 70 11.86 -14.89 7.31
C LEU A 70 12.54 -15.39 8.60
N ASP A 71 13.86 -15.56 8.56
CA ASP A 71 14.68 -16.04 9.66
C ASP A 71 15.36 -14.89 10.43
N ASN A 72 16.20 -15.24 11.40
CA ASN A 72 16.88 -14.22 12.22
C ASN A 72 17.76 -13.29 11.39
N LEU A 73 18.42 -13.78 10.34
CA LEU A 73 19.28 -12.95 9.49
C LEU A 73 18.45 -11.90 8.73
N TYR A 74 17.26 -12.29 8.25
CA TYR A 74 16.31 -11.36 7.64
C TYR A 74 15.96 -10.22 8.61
N TYR A 75 15.59 -10.56 9.85
CA TYR A 75 15.19 -9.56 10.83
C TYR A 75 16.35 -8.76 11.43
N ASP A 76 17.57 -9.29 11.43
CA ASP A 76 18.77 -8.53 11.79
C ASP A 76 19.02 -7.38 10.80
N ILE A 77 18.79 -7.60 9.50
CA ILE A 77 18.86 -6.56 8.47
C ILE A 77 17.77 -5.50 8.72
N ILE A 78 16.54 -5.93 8.95
CA ILE A 78 15.42 -5.02 9.25
C ILE A 78 15.69 -4.17 10.49
N SER A 79 16.14 -4.79 11.59
CA SER A 79 16.47 -4.09 12.82
C SER A 79 17.55 -3.04 12.59
N LYS A 80 18.59 -3.39 11.83
CA LYS A 80 19.67 -2.46 11.49
C LYS A 80 19.17 -1.30 10.63
N SER A 81 18.27 -1.54 9.68
CA SER A 81 17.70 -0.48 8.84
C SER A 81 16.79 0.47 9.61
N LEU A 82 16.06 -0.03 10.61
CA LEU A 82 15.26 0.80 11.51
C LEU A 82 16.12 1.80 12.31
N ASP A 83 17.35 1.43 12.67
CA ASP A 83 18.33 2.32 13.33
C ASP A 83 18.93 3.39 12.39
N PHE A 84 18.71 3.27 11.07
CA PHE A 84 19.15 4.24 10.05
C PHE A 84 17.96 5.06 9.51
N ASP A 85 17.70 4.98 8.21
CA ASP A 85 16.65 5.77 7.53
C ASP A 85 15.28 5.05 7.53
N GLY A 86 15.23 3.81 8.04
CA GLY A 86 14.00 3.05 8.25
C GLY A 86 13.81 1.87 7.30
N ILE A 87 12.56 1.43 7.20
CA ILE A 87 12.11 0.37 6.30
C ILE A 87 10.82 0.79 5.60
N TYR A 88 10.51 0.11 4.51
CA TYR A 88 9.23 0.18 3.84
C TYR A 88 8.63 -1.22 3.76
N ILE A 89 7.40 -1.39 4.25
CA ILE A 89 6.63 -2.64 4.20
C ILE A 89 5.55 -2.45 3.14
N SER A 90 5.58 -3.23 2.07
CA SER A 90 4.54 -3.20 1.04
C SER A 90 3.31 -3.96 1.55
N LEU A 91 2.13 -3.35 1.49
CA LEU A 91 0.91 -3.88 2.14
C LEU A 91 -0.27 -4.01 1.19
N ALA A 92 -0.38 -3.13 0.19
CA ALA A 92 -1.44 -3.17 -0.78
C ALA A 92 -0.95 -2.85 -2.19
N TYR A 93 -1.69 -3.33 -3.17
CA TYR A 93 -1.47 -3.06 -4.58
C TYR A 93 -2.77 -2.59 -5.24
N CYS A 94 -2.65 -1.61 -6.12
CA CYS A 94 -3.74 -1.09 -6.92
C CYS A 94 -3.32 -1.10 -8.38
N THR A 95 -4.11 -1.74 -9.26
CA THR A 95 -3.77 -1.77 -10.69
C THR A 95 -5.00 -1.80 -11.59
N PRO A 96 -5.02 -1.02 -12.67
CA PRO A 96 -6.07 -1.10 -13.68
C PRO A 96 -5.81 -2.18 -14.76
N HIS A 97 -4.70 -2.92 -14.66
CA HIS A 97 -4.24 -3.81 -15.74
C HIS A 97 -4.38 -5.30 -15.44
N LEU A 98 -4.47 -5.66 -14.16
CA LEU A 98 -4.67 -7.04 -13.77
C LEU A 98 -6.14 -7.40 -13.95
N LYS A 99 -6.41 -8.52 -14.61
CA LYS A 99 -7.77 -9.06 -14.73
C LYS A 99 -7.91 -10.24 -13.79
N ILE A 100 -8.70 -10.04 -12.74
CA ILE A 100 -9.10 -11.10 -11.81
C ILE A 100 -10.53 -11.52 -12.17
N ARG A 101 -10.89 -12.80 -11.98
CA ARG A 101 -12.28 -13.26 -12.19
C ARG A 101 -13.13 -12.79 -11.01
N ASP A 102 -14.39 -12.46 -11.26
CA ASP A 102 -15.31 -11.96 -10.21
C ASP A 102 -15.47 -12.95 -9.04
N GLU A 103 -15.34 -14.26 -9.29
CA GLU A 103 -15.38 -15.32 -8.28
C GLU A 103 -14.16 -15.37 -7.36
N ASP A 104 -13.04 -14.76 -7.76
CA ASP A 104 -11.80 -14.68 -6.98
C ASP A 104 -11.75 -13.36 -6.15
N CYS A 105 -12.80 -12.53 -6.19
CA CYS A 105 -12.90 -11.26 -5.49
C CYS A 105 -13.85 -11.37 -4.29
N ASP A 106 -13.46 -10.78 -3.16
CA ASP A 106 -14.32 -10.70 -1.97
C ASP A 106 -15.45 -9.68 -2.16
N GLU A 107 -15.17 -8.62 -2.94
CA GLU A 107 -16.11 -7.52 -3.16
C GLU A 107 -15.87 -6.85 -4.53
N ILE A 108 -16.96 -6.48 -5.20
CA ILE A 108 -16.95 -5.64 -6.40
C ILE A 108 -17.70 -4.35 -6.08
N ILE A 109 -17.01 -3.23 -6.23
CA ILE A 109 -17.45 -1.90 -5.87
C ILE A 109 -17.65 -1.11 -7.15
N GLU A 110 -18.86 -0.61 -7.38
CA GLU A 110 -19.18 0.32 -8.48
C GLU A 110 -19.38 1.72 -7.89
N TYR A 111 -18.59 2.67 -8.37
CA TYR A 111 -18.59 4.06 -7.94
C TYR A 111 -19.14 4.98 -9.01
N ASP A 112 -20.19 5.70 -8.64
CA ASP A 112 -20.84 6.76 -9.41
C ASP A 112 -21.35 7.78 -8.39
N GLU A 113 -20.77 8.98 -8.38
CA GLU A 113 -21.16 10.07 -7.48
C GLU A 113 -22.05 11.08 -8.21
N TYR A 114 -21.84 11.25 -9.52
CA TYR A 114 -22.60 12.20 -10.31
C TYR A 114 -23.97 11.67 -10.75
N ASP A 115 -24.27 10.37 -10.55
CA ASP A 115 -25.49 9.71 -11.04
C ASP A 115 -25.71 10.08 -12.53
N LEU A 116 -24.66 9.90 -13.33
CA LEU A 116 -24.66 10.29 -14.75
C LEU A 116 -25.76 9.54 -15.51
N ASP A 117 -26.37 10.19 -16.50
CA ASP A 117 -27.36 9.52 -17.36
C ASP A 117 -26.66 8.50 -18.30
N GLU A 118 -27.38 7.47 -18.77
CA GLU A 118 -26.80 6.36 -19.57
C GLU A 118 -26.02 6.82 -20.82
N ASP A 119 -26.36 7.98 -21.38
CA ASP A 119 -25.73 8.57 -22.56
C ASP A 119 -24.51 9.48 -22.24
N GLU A 120 -24.22 9.70 -20.96
CA GLU A 120 -23.06 10.46 -20.47
C GLU A 120 -21.86 9.57 -20.12
N TYR A 121 -22.05 8.24 -20.05
CA TYR A 121 -20.96 7.29 -19.78
C TYR A 121 -20.10 7.01 -21.04
N GLU A 122 -18.85 7.45 -21.05
CA GLU A 122 -17.88 7.14 -22.11
C GLU A 122 -17.07 5.88 -21.81
N CYS A 123 -16.66 5.68 -20.55
CA CYS A 123 -15.77 4.57 -20.20
C CYS A 123 -15.83 4.14 -18.73
N LEU A 124 -16.02 2.85 -18.48
CA LEU A 124 -15.87 2.26 -17.15
C LEU A 124 -14.43 1.74 -16.96
N LEU A 125 -13.70 2.33 -16.02
CA LEU A 125 -12.39 1.89 -15.56
C LEU A 125 -12.55 0.86 -14.45
N GLU A 126 -11.71 -0.17 -14.46
CA GLU A 126 -11.65 -1.19 -13.39
C GLU A 126 -10.25 -1.17 -12.77
N TYR A 127 -10.19 -1.02 -11.45
CA TYR A 127 -9.00 -1.16 -10.64
C TYR A 127 -9.13 -2.40 -9.75
N VAL A 128 -8.07 -3.18 -9.66
CA VAL A 128 -7.97 -4.30 -8.73
C VAL A 128 -7.17 -3.84 -7.53
N LEU A 129 -7.75 -4.00 -6.33
CA LEU A 129 -7.16 -3.68 -5.04
C LEU A 129 -6.82 -5.00 -4.32
N ILE A 130 -5.58 -5.18 -3.90
CA ILE A 130 -5.09 -6.44 -3.33
C ILE A 130 -4.34 -6.15 -2.04
N THR A 131 -4.66 -6.88 -0.97
CA THR A 131 -3.85 -7.00 0.25
C THR A 131 -3.60 -8.47 0.57
N ALA A 132 -2.95 -8.75 1.71
CA ALA A 132 -2.79 -10.12 2.20
C ALA A 132 -4.12 -10.77 2.60
N ASP A 133 -5.14 -9.97 2.93
CA ASP A 133 -6.41 -10.46 3.47
C ASP A 133 -7.53 -10.49 2.43
N SER A 134 -7.47 -9.64 1.40
CA SER A 134 -8.59 -9.45 0.50
C SER A 134 -8.21 -8.99 -0.91
N ILE A 135 -9.02 -9.40 -1.88
CA ILE A 135 -9.00 -8.91 -3.26
C ILE A 135 -10.34 -8.24 -3.55
N LYS A 136 -10.32 -6.95 -3.90
CA LYS A 136 -11.49 -6.18 -4.31
C LYS A 136 -11.34 -5.63 -5.72
N LYS A 137 -12.47 -5.47 -6.40
CA LYS A 137 -12.55 -4.69 -7.65
C LYS A 137 -13.22 -3.36 -7.38
N PHE A 138 -12.65 -2.30 -7.91
CA PHE A 138 -13.21 -0.96 -7.88
C PHE A 138 -13.44 -0.49 -9.31
N LYS A 139 -14.70 -0.37 -9.70
CA LYS A 139 -15.15 0.08 -11.01
C LYS A 139 -15.64 1.52 -10.88
N ILE A 140 -15.17 2.37 -11.76
CA ILE A 140 -15.46 3.80 -11.74
C ILE A 140 -15.52 4.34 -13.15
N TYR A 141 -16.47 5.25 -13.40
CA TYR A 141 -16.57 5.94 -14.67
C TYR A 141 -15.42 6.94 -14.83
N ALA A 142 -14.81 7.00 -16.02
CA ALA A 142 -13.64 7.85 -16.28
C ALA A 142 -13.96 9.35 -16.07
N GLU A 143 -15.22 9.73 -16.26
CA GLU A 143 -15.80 11.07 -16.11
C GLU A 143 -15.70 11.59 -14.67
N GLU A 144 -15.68 10.69 -13.69
CA GLU A 144 -15.46 11.04 -12.28
C GLU A 144 -14.08 11.69 -12.05
N GLY A 145 -13.15 11.56 -13.01
CA GLY A 145 -11.81 12.15 -12.92
C GLY A 145 -10.95 11.57 -11.80
N ILE A 146 -11.42 10.50 -11.14
CA ILE A 146 -10.69 9.82 -10.08
C ILE A 146 -9.58 8.97 -10.69
N SER A 147 -8.34 9.36 -10.40
CA SER A 147 -7.16 8.60 -10.79
C SER A 147 -6.73 7.66 -9.67
N GLY A 148 -6.40 6.42 -10.05
CA GLY A 148 -5.67 5.50 -9.19
C GLY A 148 -4.15 5.75 -9.23
N HIS A 149 -3.41 4.83 -8.64
CA HIS A 149 -1.94 4.86 -8.64
C HIS A 149 -1.35 4.46 -9.99
N ASP A 150 -0.09 4.83 -10.23
CA ASP A 150 0.62 4.39 -11.43
C ASP A 150 0.71 2.85 -11.44
N ARG A 151 0.76 2.25 -12.64
CA ARG A 151 0.70 0.78 -12.86
C ARG A 151 1.66 -0.08 -12.03
N THR A 152 2.73 0.54 -11.53
CA THR A 152 3.83 -0.09 -10.80
C THR A 152 3.94 0.42 -9.38
N GLU A 153 2.99 1.20 -8.90
CA GLU A 153 3.02 1.66 -7.52
C GLU A 153 2.37 0.62 -6.60
N ASP A 154 3.08 0.28 -5.53
CA ASP A 154 2.56 -0.43 -4.37
C ASP A 154 2.44 0.56 -3.19
N ILE A 155 1.51 0.28 -2.27
CA ILE A 155 1.21 1.11 -1.11
C ILE A 155 1.57 0.35 0.15
N GLY A 156 2.17 1.05 1.09
CA GLY A 156 2.74 0.41 2.26
C GLY A 156 2.97 1.39 3.39
N LEU A 157 3.66 0.90 4.41
CA LEU A 157 4.11 1.72 5.52
C LEU A 157 5.62 1.91 5.46
N LEU A 158 6.04 3.17 5.44
CA LEU A 158 7.39 3.56 5.85
C LEU A 158 7.43 3.54 7.37
N VAL A 159 8.42 2.88 7.96
CA VAL A 159 8.67 2.88 9.41
C VAL A 159 10.09 3.35 9.66
N ASN A 160 10.27 4.40 10.44
CA ASN A 160 11.60 4.92 10.79
C ASN A 160 11.62 5.46 12.23
N ILE A 161 12.82 5.78 12.72
CA ILE A 161 13.01 6.41 14.03
C ILE A 161 13.22 7.92 13.82
N ILE A 162 12.30 8.73 14.34
CA ILE A 162 12.37 10.19 14.32
C ILE A 162 12.32 10.67 15.77
N ASP A 163 13.28 11.51 16.18
CA ASP A 163 13.37 12.04 17.55
C ASP A 163 13.40 10.95 18.64
N ASN A 164 14.04 9.81 18.35
CA ASN A 164 14.10 8.60 19.18
C ASN A 164 12.75 7.87 19.37
N GLU A 165 11.76 8.16 18.55
CA GLU A 165 10.46 7.46 18.54
C GLU A 165 10.23 6.77 17.20
N TYR A 166 9.65 5.57 17.21
CA TYR A 166 9.21 4.92 15.99
C TYR A 166 8.00 5.65 15.42
N LYS A 167 8.09 6.04 14.14
CA LYS A 167 6.99 6.63 13.37
C LYS A 167 6.69 5.76 12.16
N ALA A 168 5.42 5.71 11.79
CA ALA A 168 4.99 5.08 10.55
C ALA A 168 4.17 6.03 9.68
N TYR A 169 4.31 5.91 8.37
CA TYR A 169 3.59 6.75 7.41
C TYR A 169 3.23 5.94 6.20
N PHE A 170 2.09 6.25 5.56
CA PHE A 170 1.81 5.70 4.25
C PHE A 170 2.86 6.15 3.24
N GLY A 171 3.34 5.20 2.44
CA GLY A 171 4.29 5.45 1.38
C GLY A 171 3.92 4.70 0.11
N LEU A 172 4.34 5.26 -1.03
CA LEU A 172 4.24 4.62 -2.34
C LEU A 172 5.62 4.19 -2.81
N ARG A 173 5.68 3.00 -3.40
CA ARG A 173 6.91 2.46 -3.99
C ARG A 173 6.64 2.03 -5.43
N THR A 174 7.48 2.46 -6.35
CA THR A 174 7.41 2.03 -7.76
C THR A 174 8.21 0.73 -7.96
N THR A 175 7.59 -0.31 -8.49
CA THR A 175 8.12 -1.67 -8.67
C THR A 175 8.85 -1.89 -9.99
N ASP A 176 8.79 -0.95 -10.94
CA ASP A 176 9.15 -1.20 -12.34
C ASP A 176 10.63 -1.61 -12.53
N LEU A 177 11.55 -1.24 -11.64
CA LEU A 177 12.93 -1.73 -11.55
C LEU A 177 13.41 -1.52 -10.11
N CYS A 178 14.37 -2.32 -9.60
CA CYS A 178 15.13 -2.05 -8.37
C CYS A 178 15.88 -0.71 -8.43
N MET A 179 15.15 0.40 -8.50
CA MET A 179 15.66 1.75 -8.60
C MET A 179 15.13 2.58 -7.45
N SER A 180 16.10 3.16 -6.76
CA SER A 180 16.10 3.87 -5.51
C SER A 180 15.40 5.23 -5.53
N SER A 181 14.25 5.37 -6.19
CA SER A 181 13.46 6.60 -6.09
C SER A 181 12.36 6.42 -5.06
N PHE A 182 12.72 6.66 -3.81
CA PHE A 182 11.74 6.94 -2.76
C PHE A 182 10.95 8.18 -3.20
N LYS A 183 9.73 8.02 -3.71
CA LYS A 183 8.78 9.13 -3.74
C LYS A 183 8.19 9.23 -2.34
N VAL A 184 8.83 10.06 -1.51
CA VAL A 184 8.37 10.43 -0.17
C VAL A 184 7.29 11.50 -0.30
N MET A 185 6.04 11.19 0.08
CA MET A 185 5.23 11.88 1.11
C MET A 185 3.75 11.50 1.03
N PRO A 186 3.06 11.56 2.18
CA PRO A 186 1.91 10.74 2.48
C PRO A 186 0.69 11.28 1.76
N PHE A 187 -0.36 10.47 1.71
CA PHE A 187 -1.68 10.97 1.36
C PHE A 187 -1.94 12.30 2.08
N ASN A 188 -2.54 13.27 1.37
CA ASN A 188 -2.76 14.61 1.90
C ASN A 188 -4.25 14.93 1.89
N ILE A 189 -4.75 15.38 3.03
CA ILE A 189 -6.16 15.76 3.19
C ILE A 189 -6.53 17.02 2.42
N ASN A 190 -5.53 17.85 2.10
CA ASN A 190 -5.73 19.09 1.37
C ASN A 190 -5.84 18.88 -0.14
N TYR A 191 -5.47 17.69 -0.65
CA TYR A 191 -5.69 17.39 -2.06
C TYR A 191 -7.18 17.18 -2.36
N PRO A 192 -7.64 17.56 -3.56
CA PRO A 192 -8.99 17.26 -4.02
C PRO A 192 -9.16 15.75 -4.21
N LYS A 193 -10.39 15.23 -4.26
CA LYS A 193 -10.67 13.77 -4.27
C LYS A 193 -10.08 13.07 -5.50
N GLU A 194 -9.95 13.79 -6.61
CA GLU A 194 -9.45 13.33 -7.91
C GLU A 194 -7.94 13.06 -7.90
N HIS A 195 -7.21 13.67 -6.96
CA HIS A 195 -5.77 13.52 -6.87
C HIS A 195 -5.39 12.11 -6.36
N PRO A 196 -4.40 11.43 -6.99
CA PRO A 196 -4.05 10.05 -6.64
C PRO A 196 -3.41 9.92 -5.26
N LEU A 197 -2.93 11.03 -4.68
CA LEU A 197 -2.41 11.10 -3.30
C LEU A 197 -3.41 11.71 -2.31
N SER A 198 -4.69 11.84 -2.65
CA SER A 198 -5.67 12.41 -1.71
C SER A 198 -6.19 11.35 -0.73
N PHE A 199 -6.32 11.70 0.55
CA PHE A 199 -7.10 10.89 1.49
C PHE A 199 -8.59 10.83 1.14
N LYS A 200 -9.07 11.78 0.32
CA LYS A 200 -10.47 11.84 -0.11
C LYS A 200 -10.76 10.96 -1.31
N ASN A 201 -9.71 10.51 -2.00
CA ASN A 201 -9.81 9.65 -3.17
C ASN A 201 -10.47 8.30 -2.78
N PRO A 202 -11.57 7.90 -3.43
CA PRO A 202 -12.28 6.65 -3.12
C PRO A 202 -11.40 5.39 -3.13
N ILE A 203 -10.46 5.30 -4.08
CA ILE A 203 -9.52 4.19 -4.19
C ILE A 203 -8.61 4.16 -2.94
N ASN A 204 -8.10 5.31 -2.53
CA ASN A 204 -7.21 5.42 -1.37
C ASN A 204 -7.93 5.11 -0.06
N LYS A 205 -9.18 5.52 0.09
CA LYS A 205 -10.00 5.19 1.27
C LYS A 205 -10.12 3.69 1.45
N LEU A 206 -10.48 2.98 0.38
CA LEU A 206 -10.59 1.52 0.39
C LEU A 206 -9.23 0.87 0.67
N LEU A 207 -8.16 1.35 0.04
CA LEU A 207 -6.82 0.79 0.27
C LEU A 207 -6.35 1.01 1.71
N ILE A 208 -6.58 2.18 2.29
CA ILE A 208 -6.23 2.47 3.70
C ILE A 208 -7.02 1.59 4.66
N GLU A 209 -8.32 1.36 4.38
CA GLU A 209 -9.15 0.42 5.14
C GLU A 209 -8.58 -1.00 5.07
N MET A 210 -8.31 -1.50 3.88
CA MET A 210 -7.76 -2.84 3.66
C MET A 210 -6.36 -3.00 4.28
N ILE A 211 -5.52 -1.97 4.20
CA ILE A 211 -4.18 -1.96 4.82
C ILE A 211 -4.31 -2.04 6.35
N ASN A 212 -5.25 -1.31 6.95
CA ASN A 212 -5.46 -1.34 8.39
C ASN A 212 -5.84 -2.74 8.90
N GLU A 213 -6.55 -3.54 8.10
CA GLU A 213 -6.82 -4.96 8.40
C GLU A 213 -5.56 -5.84 8.26
N THR A 214 -4.65 -5.45 7.36
CA THR A 214 -3.39 -6.15 7.11
C THR A 214 -2.37 -5.93 8.24
N ILE A 215 -2.39 -4.77 8.88
CA ILE A 215 -1.41 -4.41 9.93
C ILE A 215 -1.69 -5.18 11.23
N VAL A 216 -0.63 -5.70 11.85
CA VAL A 216 -0.70 -6.40 13.13
C VAL A 216 -0.32 -5.42 14.24
N PHE A 217 -1.24 -5.16 15.17
CA PHE A 217 -0.99 -4.34 16.35
C PHE A 217 -0.48 -5.16 17.54
N LYS A 218 0.43 -4.59 18.32
CA LYS A 218 0.91 -5.18 19.59
C LYS A 218 -0.27 -5.27 20.58
N LYS A 219 -0.32 -6.37 21.34
CA LYS A 219 -1.33 -6.63 22.37
C LYS A 219 -0.93 -6.07 23.73
#